data_AF-A0A9D7LP41-F1
#
_entry.id   AF-A0A9D7LP41-F1
#
_cell.length_a   1.000
_cell.length_b   1.000
_cell.length_c   1.000
_cell.angle_alpha   90.00
_cell.angle_beta   90.00
_cell.angle_gamma   90.00
#
_symmetry.space_group_name_H-M   'P 1'
#
loop_
_entity.id
_entity.type
_entity.pdbx_description
1 polymer ?
#
loop_
_entity_poly.entity_id
_entity_poly.type
_entity_poly.pdbx_seq_one_letter_code
_entity_poly.pdbx_strand_id
1 'polypeptide(L)' 'MGTLTIRQLDERTHARLRGRAAQHGRSVEAEVRAILDAAVNLPERNVLLTLHDSMKQAGGVDLDVPARADLPRSVEFS' A
#
# COMPACT_ATOMS: atom_id res chain seq x y z
N MET A 1 -1.11 -11.41 -15.46
CA MET A 1 -0.10 -11.06 -16.48
C MET A 1 -0.71 -10.01 -17.38
N GLY A 2 -0.01 -8.91 -17.64
CA GLY A 2 -0.51 -7.83 -18.48
C GLY A 2 0.66 -7.08 -19.12
N THR A 3 0.43 -6.51 -20.29
CA THR A 3 1.41 -5.70 -21.01
C THR A 3 1.06 -4.23 -20.80
N LEU A 4 2.04 -3.44 -20.34
CA LEU A 4 1.92 -1.99 -20.21
C LEU A 4 2.79 -1.32 -21.28
N THR A 5 2.18 -0.46 -22.10
CA THR A 5 2.91 0.33 -23.10
C THR A 5 2.89 1.80 -22.70
N ILE A 6 4.07 2.36 -22.45
CA ILE A 6 4.24 3.78 -22.15
C ILE A 6 4.63 4.51 -23.44
N ARG A 7 3.72 5.35 -23.96
CA ARG A 7 3.97 6.16 -25.16
C ARG A 7 4.63 7.48 -24.79
N GLN A 8 5.43 8.03 -25.69
CA GLN A 8 6.09 9.34 -25.53
C GLN A 8 6.97 9.42 -24.26
N LEU A 9 7.67 8.33 -23.93
CA LEU A 9 8.65 8.36 -22.85
C LEU A 9 9.83 9.24 -23.25
N ASP A 10 10.12 10.22 -22.41
CA ASP A 10 11.27 11.11 -22.60
C ASP A 10 12.59 10.32 -22.66
N GLU A 11 13.45 10.63 -23.64
CA GLU A 11 14.68 9.87 -23.90
C GLU A 11 15.64 9.93 -22.72
N ARG A 12 15.69 11.05 -21.99
CA ARG A 12 16.52 11.18 -20.78
C ARG A 12 16.01 10.23 -19.70
N THR A 13 14.69 10.07 -19.58
CA THR A 13 14.09 9.10 -18.66
C THR A 13 14.45 7.67 -19.04
N HIS A 14 14.34 7.31 -20.32
CA HIS A 14 14.73 5.99 -20.82
C HIS A 14 16.23 5.68 -20.59
N ALA A 15 17.11 6.65 -20.84
CA ALA A 15 18.55 6.50 -20.58
C ALA A 15 18.86 6.28 -19.10
N ARG A 16 18.18 6.99 -18.20
CA ARG A 16 18.32 6.80 -16.75
C ARG A 16 17.83 5.42 -16.30
N LEU A 17 16.72 4.93 -16.84
CA LEU A 17 16.22 3.58 -16.55
C LEU A 17 17.23 2.53 -17.00
N ARG A 18 17.83 2.69 -18.19
CA ARG A 18 18.89 1.80 -18.67
C ARG A 18 20.11 1.78 -17.76
N GLY A 19 20.58 2.95 -17.33
CA GLY A 19 21.70 3.06 -16.40
C GLY A 19 21.41 2.40 -15.04
N ARG A 20 20.19 2.56 -14.51
CA ARG A 20 19.76 1.95 -13.26
C ARG A 20 19.63 0.42 -13.37
N ALA A 21 19.07 -0.06 -14.49
CA ALA A 21 18.96 -1.47 -14.78
C ALA A 21 20.34 -2.16 -14.85
N ALA A 22 21.32 -1.51 -15.49
CA ALA A 22 22.70 -2.00 -15.55
C ALA A 22 23.35 -2.05 -14.15
N GLN A 23 23.13 -1.04 -13.31
CA GLN A 23 23.63 -1.03 -11.92
C GLN A 23 23.05 -2.17 -11.08
N HIS A 24 21.78 -2.52 -11.30
CA HIS A 24 21.10 -3.62 -10.62
C HIS A 24 21.30 -4.99 -11.30
N GLY A 25 22.06 -5.06 -12.40
CA GLY A 25 22.30 -6.32 -13.11
C GLY A 25 21.05 -6.95 -13.73
N ARG A 26 20.05 -6.16 -14.12
CA ARG A 26 18.78 -6.65 -14.69
C ARG A 26 18.39 -5.92 -15.97
N SER A 27 17.42 -6.46 -16.71
CA SER A 27 16.89 -5.82 -17.92
C SER A 27 16.14 -4.52 -17.58
N VAL A 28 16.01 -3.62 -18.58
CA VAL A 28 15.25 -2.38 -18.42
C VAL A 28 13.79 -2.67 -18.04
N GLU A 29 13.19 -3.68 -18.65
CA GLU A 29 11.84 -4.14 -18.33
C GLU A 29 11.73 -4.62 -16.87
N ALA A 30 12.70 -5.41 -16.40
CA ALA A 30 12.74 -5.88 -15.02
C ALA A 30 12.93 -4.72 -14.03
N GLU A 31 13.71 -3.70 -14.39
CA GLU A 31 13.84 -2.47 -13.62
C GLU A 31 12.52 -1.72 -13.53
N VAL A 32 11.85 -1.49 -14.66
CA VAL A 32 10.54 -0.82 -14.70
C VAL A 32 9.51 -1.57 -13.87
N ARG A 33 9.44 -2.90 -14.01
CA ARG A 33 8.54 -3.74 -13.20
C ARG A 33 8.82 -3.56 -11.72
N ALA A 34 10.07 -3.65 -11.29
CA ALA A 34 10.40 -3.52 -9.88
C ALA A 34 10.14 -2.11 -9.31
N ILE A 35 10.32 -1.06 -10.12
CA ILE A 35 9.94 0.30 -9.74
C ILE A 35 8.43 0.39 -9.54
N LEU A 36 7.64 -0.16 -10.47
CA LEU A 36 6.19 -0.19 -10.37
C LEU A 36 5.75 -1.00 -9.15
N ASP A 37 6.27 -2.21 -8.96
CA ASP A 37 5.97 -3.07 -7.81
C ASP A 37 6.27 -2.36 -6.49
N ALA A 38 7.43 -1.70 -6.37
CA ALA A 38 7.77 -0.94 -5.17
C ALA A 38 6.88 0.29 -4.96
N ALA A 39 6.42 0.92 -6.05
CA ALA A 39 5.55 2.09 -5.99
C ALA A 39 4.09 1.74 -5.69
N VAL A 40 3.62 0.54 -6.09
CA VAL A 40 2.22 0.12 -5.88
C VAL A 40 2.06 -0.82 -4.68
N ASN A 41 3.09 -1.57 -4.28
CA ASN A 41 3.16 -2.26 -2.99
C ASN A 41 3.45 -1.27 -1.87
N LEU A 42 2.67 -0.20 -1.78
CA LEU A 42 2.48 0.42 -0.48
C LEU A 42 1.80 -0.64 0.39
N PRO A 43 2.21 -0.83 1.65
CA PRO A 43 1.43 -1.66 2.55
C PRO A 43 -0.01 -1.16 2.45
N GLU A 44 -0.96 -2.07 2.25
CA GLU A 44 -2.35 -1.79 2.55
C GLU A 44 -2.33 -1.34 4.01
N ARG A 45 -2.19 -0.03 4.24
CA ARG A 45 -2.18 0.54 5.57
C ARG A 45 -3.61 0.39 5.99
N ASN A 46 -3.90 -0.77 6.58
CA ASN A 46 -5.10 -1.00 7.29
C ASN A 46 -5.19 0.15 8.29
N VAL A 47 -6.17 1.01 8.05
CA VAL A 47 -6.33 2.25 8.80
C VAL A 47 -6.46 1.95 10.29
N LEU A 48 -7.05 0.81 10.65
CA LEU A 48 -7.14 0.33 12.01
C LEU A 48 -5.77 -0.06 12.57
N LEU A 49 -4.93 -0.78 11.81
CA LEU A 49 -3.56 -1.12 12.27
C LEU A 49 -2.69 0.13 12.43
N THR A 50 -2.80 1.08 11.50
CA THR A 50 -2.05 2.34 11.57
C THR A 50 -2.49 3.19 12.76
N LEU A 51 -3.80 3.27 13.00
CA LEU A 51 -4.38 3.96 14.15
C LEU A 51 -3.99 3.26 15.47
N HIS A 52 -4.05 1.93 15.51
CA HIS A 52 -3.67 1.14 16.67
C HIS A 52 -2.20 1.36 17.05
N ASP A 53 -1.28 1.30 16.09
CA ASP A 53 0.15 1.55 16.35
C ASP A 53 0.39 2.98 16.86
N SER A 54 -0.31 3.96 16.29
CA SER A 54 -0.24 5.37 16.73
C SER A 54 -0.77 5.54 18.15
N MET A 55 -1.90 4.91 18.49
CA MET A 55 -2.51 4.96 19.82
C MET A 55 -1.65 4.23 20.86
N LYS A 56 -1.03 3.11 20.50
CA LYS A 56 -0.09 2.37 21.36
C LYS A 56 1.13 3.23 21.72
N GLN A 57 1.67 3.98 20.76
CA GLN A 57 2.78 4.92 21.01
C GLN A 57 2.36 6.08 21.91
N ALA A 58 1.11 6.54 21.81
CA ALA A 58 0.56 7.61 22.64
C ALA A 58 0.19 7.16 24.06
N GLY A 59 0.35 5.87 24.40
CA GLY A 59 0.04 5.32 25.73
C GLY A 59 -1.38 4.78 25.90
N GLY A 60 -2.18 4.76 24.82
CA GLY A 60 -3.59 4.37 24.87
C GLY A 60 -4.50 5.42 25.51
N VAL A 61 -5.81 5.20 25.42
CA VAL A 61 -6.83 6.02 26.08
C VAL A 61 -7.79 5.11 26.82
N ASP A 62 -8.18 5.53 28.01
CA ASP A 62 -9.28 4.89 28.72
C ASP A 62 -10.57 5.61 28.33
N LEU A 63 -11.49 4.86 27.70
CA LEU A 63 -12.75 5.41 27.22
C LEU A 63 -13.85 5.00 28.18
N ASP A 64 -14.60 5.98 28.67
CA ASP A 64 -15.82 5.69 29.42
C ASP A 64 -16.85 5.10 28.46
N VAL A 65 -16.99 3.77 28.48
CA VAL A 65 -17.90 3.05 27.59
C VAL A 65 -19.31 3.16 28.15
N PRO A 66 -20.25 3.82 27.44
CA PRO A 66 -21.60 3.98 27.94
C PRO A 66 -22.29 2.61 28.12
N ALA A 67 -23.16 2.52 29.12
CA ALA A 67 -23.96 1.32 29.33
C ALA A 67 -24.86 1.07 28.11
N ARG A 68 -24.85 -0.16 27.59
CA ARG A 68 -25.75 -0.54 26.49
C ARG A 68 -27.17 -0.60 27.03
N ALA A 69 -28.04 0.30 26.55
CA ALA A 69 -29.46 0.32 26.91
C ALA A 69 -30.34 -0.44 25.91
N ASP A 70 -29.83 -0.68 24.70
CA ASP A 70 -30.61 -1.27 23.61
C ASP A 70 -30.58 -2.80 23.63
N LEU A 71 -31.71 -3.41 23.25
CA LEU A 71 -31.77 -4.83 22.98
C LEU A 71 -30.90 -5.17 21.75
N PRO A 72 -30.19 -6.31 21.76
CA PRO A 72 -29.46 -6.75 20.58
C PRO A 72 -30.42 -6.89 19.40
N ARG A 73 -29.97 -6.47 18.20
CA ARG A 73 -30.75 -6.67 16.98
C ARG A 73 -31.03 -8.17 16.79
N SER A 74 -32.28 -8.51 16.48
CA SER A 74 -32.64 -9.88 16.08
C SER A 74 -31.85 -10.26 14.83
N VAL A 75 -31.22 -11.43 14.84
CA VAL A 75 -30.60 -12.02 13.65
C VAL A 75 -31.56 -13.08 13.14
N GLU A 76 -32.15 -12.84 11.96
CA GLU A 76 -32.90 -13.85 11.23
C GLU A 76 -31.91 -14.85 10.63
N PHE A 77 -31.98 -16.11 11.07
CA PHE A 77 -31.24 -17.21 10.46
C PHE A 77 -32.15 -17.84 9.39
N SER A 78 -31.97 -17.42 8.13
CA SER A 78 -32.56 -18.07 6.95
C SER A 78 -31.64 -19.14 6.39
#